data_AF-D2W3R3-F1
#
_entry.id   AF-D2W3R3-F1
#
_cell.length_a   1.000
_cell.length_b   1.000
_cell.length_c   1.000
_cell.angle_alpha   90.00
_cell.angle_beta   90.00
_cell.angle_gamma   90.00
#
_symmetry.space_group_name_H-M   'P 1'
#
loop_
_entity.id
_entity.type
_entity.pdbx_description
1 polymer ?
#
loop_
_entity_poly.entity_id
_entity_poly.type
_entity_poly.pdbx_seq_one_letter_code
_entity_poly.pdbx_strand_id
1 'polypeptide(L)'
;MWYQGQQPSWAPSGFQIPQHGQDQQLISQAQSTFQQYDKDHSNSMNKKEWKKAAQDIGLAKEEIKFLFKLVDHAKSKSISLSDFINVYLFVTGGGMSYPGTNYSGPHGSYTIHSAKHRSLLANLRSCHSKYFCIEPSGQVVANRDASGAWEAMTLIHISGNDYAFKSAHGKFMCAEPSGEIIANRDALGPWETFSLVQSGNQVAFKSAHGKFLCAEPSGLVIANRDALGPWEQFQFSLAPNQSISLRHHHGKLLCAESNHSMVANRDAVGPWEQFTVEHHGAGKNAFRSAHGKLMCAEPSGLLVANRDAVGPWEQFSVELHGNGAIALKSEHNTYVCVEPSGDIVVNRSAVGEWERLSFNL
;
A
#
# COMPACT_ATOMS: atom_id res chain seq x y z
N MET A 1 20.12 19.07 -3.73
CA MET A 1 21.54 19.44 -3.49
C MET A 1 22.06 18.75 -2.24
N TRP A 2 23.38 18.52 -2.10
CA TRP A 2 23.95 18.05 -0.83
C TRP A 2 23.75 19.07 0.29
N TYR A 3 23.53 18.58 1.50
CA TYR A 3 23.44 19.44 2.68
C TYR A 3 24.78 20.17 2.85
N GLN A 4 24.72 21.50 2.99
CA GLN A 4 25.88 22.42 3.02
C GLN A 4 26.70 22.47 1.72
N GLY A 5 26.17 21.95 0.60
CA GLY A 5 26.77 22.10 -0.72
C GLY A 5 28.03 21.26 -0.98
N GLN A 6 28.43 20.41 -0.03
CA GLN A 6 29.58 19.52 -0.18
C GLN A 6 29.11 18.07 -0.28
N GLN A 7 29.61 17.35 -1.28
CA GLN A 7 29.39 15.91 -1.40
C GLN A 7 30.11 15.20 -0.25
N PRO A 8 29.41 14.35 0.52
CA PRO A 8 30.04 13.63 1.61
C PRO A 8 31.01 12.58 1.08
N SER A 9 32.09 12.36 1.82
CA SER A 9 33.18 11.44 1.43
C SER A 9 32.74 9.99 1.28
N TRP A 10 31.65 9.59 1.93
CA TRP A 10 31.07 8.25 1.84
C TRP A 10 30.16 8.06 0.61
N ALA A 11 29.80 9.13 -0.10
CA ALA A 11 28.90 9.03 -1.24
C ALA A 11 29.57 8.27 -2.41
N PRO A 12 28.84 7.37 -3.09
CA PRO A 12 29.33 6.73 -4.31
C PRO A 12 29.74 7.75 -5.38
N SER A 13 30.77 7.40 -6.16
CA SER A 13 31.24 8.25 -7.27
C SER A 13 30.12 8.48 -8.29
N GLY A 14 29.93 9.74 -8.69
CA GLY A 14 28.89 10.13 -9.66
C GLY A 14 27.47 10.26 -9.09
N PHE A 15 27.24 9.96 -7.81
CA PHE A 15 25.93 10.17 -7.22
C PHE A 15 25.63 11.66 -7.03
N GLN A 16 24.47 12.09 -7.51
CA GLN A 16 23.92 13.43 -7.27
C GLN A 16 22.51 13.30 -6.71
N ILE A 17 22.23 14.04 -5.64
CA ILE A 17 20.87 14.16 -5.12
C ILE A 17 20.01 14.87 -6.17
N PRO A 18 18.91 14.27 -6.64
CA PRO A 18 17.98 14.94 -7.55
C PRO A 18 17.52 16.27 -6.94
N GLN A 19 17.49 17.34 -7.73
CA GLN A 19 16.96 18.61 -7.24
C GLN A 19 15.44 18.48 -7.14
N HIS A 20 14.91 18.45 -5.92
CA HIS A 20 13.47 18.48 -5.69
C HIS A 20 13.06 19.91 -5.30
N GLY A 21 11.87 20.33 -5.72
CA GLY A 21 11.27 21.61 -5.28
C GLY A 21 10.97 21.69 -3.77
N GLN A 22 11.34 20.66 -2.98
CA GLN A 22 11.07 20.52 -1.55
C GLN A 22 12.34 20.21 -0.72
N ASP A 23 13.55 20.43 -1.24
CA ASP A 23 14.83 20.11 -0.56
C ASP A 23 14.89 20.66 0.89
N GLN A 24 14.37 21.87 1.14
CA GLN A 24 14.34 22.48 2.47
C GLN A 24 13.43 21.73 3.47
N GLN A 25 12.31 21.18 2.99
CA GLN A 25 11.37 20.42 3.81
C GLN A 25 11.99 19.08 4.22
N LEU A 26 12.67 18.40 3.29
CA LEU A 26 13.37 17.14 3.57
C LEU A 26 14.53 17.35 4.56
N ILE A 27 15.29 18.44 4.42
CA ILE A 27 16.34 18.81 5.39
C ILE A 27 15.74 19.03 6.78
N SER A 28 14.61 19.75 6.88
CA SER A 28 13.94 20.02 8.15
C SER A 28 13.41 18.73 8.81
N GLN A 29 12.88 17.81 8.01
CA GLN A 29 12.46 16.48 8.49
C GLN A 29 13.65 15.68 9.00
N ALA A 30 14.74 15.61 8.24
CA ALA A 30 15.95 14.91 8.64
C ALA A 30 16.53 15.46 9.95
N GLN A 31 16.54 16.79 10.12
CA GLN A 31 16.95 17.44 11.38
C GLN A 31 16.04 17.05 12.55
N SER A 32 14.73 17.04 12.34
CA SER A 32 13.75 16.65 13.36
C SER A 32 13.90 15.19 13.77
N THR A 33 14.05 14.28 12.80
CA THR A 33 14.33 12.86 13.06
C THR A 33 15.64 12.69 13.82
N PHE A 34 16.71 13.38 13.44
CA PHE A 34 17.99 13.31 14.15
C PHE A 34 17.82 13.70 15.62
N GLN A 35 17.23 14.87 15.89
CA GLN A 35 17.01 15.38 17.24
C GLN A 35 16.10 14.48 18.08
N GLN A 36 15.12 13.82 17.47
CA GLN A 36 14.24 12.88 18.16
C GLN A 36 15.02 11.68 18.74
N TYR A 37 16.04 11.21 18.04
CA TYR A 37 16.79 10.00 18.39
C TYR A 37 18.15 10.25 19.04
N ASP A 38 18.74 11.43 18.89
CA ASP A 38 19.90 11.91 19.65
C ASP A 38 19.48 12.22 21.10
N LYS A 39 19.35 11.18 21.93
CA LYS A 39 18.83 11.31 23.30
C LYS A 39 19.85 11.89 24.26
N ASP A 40 21.13 11.66 23.99
CA ASP A 40 22.22 12.20 24.78
C ASP A 40 22.61 13.63 24.37
N HIS A 41 21.98 14.18 23.34
CA HIS A 41 22.22 15.53 22.81
C HIS A 41 23.70 15.73 22.44
N SER A 42 24.37 14.67 22.01
CA SER A 42 25.79 14.70 21.66
C SER A 42 26.03 15.34 20.29
N ASN A 43 24.98 15.70 19.55
CA ASN A 43 25.03 16.13 18.16
C ASN A 43 25.66 15.07 17.25
N SER A 44 25.58 13.80 17.66
CA SER A 44 26.13 12.65 16.97
C SER A 44 25.30 11.41 17.29
N MET A 45 25.04 10.53 16.32
CA MET A 45 24.27 9.32 16.55
C MET A 45 25.17 8.12 16.75
N ASN A 46 25.01 7.48 17.91
CA ASN A 46 25.59 6.17 18.15
C ASN A 46 24.80 5.07 17.40
N LYS A 47 25.34 3.85 17.37
CA LYS A 47 24.74 2.73 16.63
C LYS A 47 23.30 2.39 17.02
N LYS A 48 22.89 2.61 18.29
CA LYS A 48 21.51 2.33 18.74
C LYS A 48 20.55 3.41 18.25
N GLU A 49 20.97 4.67 18.31
CA GLU A 49 20.18 5.83 17.87
C GLU A 49 20.02 5.81 16.36
N TRP A 50 21.13 5.61 15.64
CA TRP A 50 21.13 5.37 14.19
C TRP A 50 20.13 4.29 13.80
N LYS A 51 20.17 3.14 14.49
CA LYS A 51 19.28 2.03 14.15
C LYS A 51 17.81 2.43 14.27
N LYS A 52 17.44 3.16 15.33
CA LYS A 52 16.05 3.59 15.54
C LYS A 52 15.65 4.67 14.53
N ALA A 53 16.49 5.68 14.32
CA ALA A 53 16.26 6.74 13.34
C ALA A 53 16.12 6.17 11.92
N ALA A 54 17.00 5.25 11.54
CA ALA A 54 16.99 4.59 10.24
C ALA A 54 15.75 3.68 10.05
N GLN A 55 15.25 3.03 11.11
CA GLN A 55 13.99 2.29 11.07
C GLN A 55 12.78 3.21 10.85
N ASP A 56 12.78 4.37 11.50
CA ASP A 56 11.69 5.35 11.43
C ASP A 56 11.54 5.97 10.03
N ILE A 57 12.65 6.10 9.30
CA ILE A 57 12.67 6.54 7.90
C ILE A 57 12.40 5.39 6.92
N GLY A 58 11.96 4.23 7.40
CA GLY A 58 11.49 3.10 6.57
C GLY A 58 12.56 2.09 6.14
N LEU A 59 13.80 2.16 6.65
CA LEU A 59 14.86 1.23 6.27
C LEU A 59 14.72 -0.14 6.97
N ALA A 60 14.92 -1.21 6.21
CA ALA A 60 15.01 -2.57 6.70
C ALA A 60 16.34 -2.84 7.42
N LYS A 61 16.35 -3.85 8.31
CA LYS A 61 17.46 -4.15 9.22
C LYS A 61 18.83 -4.29 8.55
N GLU A 62 18.90 -4.88 7.36
CA GLU A 62 20.17 -5.09 6.65
C GLU A 62 20.69 -3.81 5.99
N GLU A 63 19.78 -2.95 5.52
CA GLU A 63 20.06 -1.63 4.94
C GLU A 63 20.65 -0.69 5.98
N ILE A 64 20.07 -0.71 7.18
CA ILE A 64 20.55 0.05 8.33
C ILE A 64 21.99 -0.31 8.67
N LYS A 65 22.32 -1.61 8.65
CA LYS A 65 23.69 -2.06 8.93
C LYS A 65 24.65 -1.66 7.81
N PHE A 66 24.20 -1.75 6.55
CA PHE A 66 25.01 -1.39 5.40
C PHE A 66 25.29 0.11 5.36
N LEU A 67 24.26 0.94 5.43
CA LEU A 67 24.37 2.40 5.46
C LEU A 67 25.20 2.87 6.65
N PHE A 68 25.05 2.27 7.83
CA PHE A 68 25.92 2.58 8.96
C PHE A 68 27.39 2.36 8.59
N LYS A 69 27.75 1.23 7.96
CA LYS A 69 29.13 0.94 7.55
C LYS A 69 29.63 1.87 6.43
N LEU A 70 28.73 2.24 5.52
CA LEU A 70 29.05 3.13 4.40
C LEU A 70 29.39 4.54 4.93
N VAL A 71 28.56 5.06 5.81
CA VAL A 71 28.63 6.43 6.34
C VAL A 71 29.72 6.53 7.40
N ASP A 72 29.83 5.52 8.28
CA ASP A 72 30.94 5.36 9.22
C ASP A 72 32.20 4.79 8.53
N HIS A 73 32.55 5.29 7.34
CA HIS A 73 33.73 4.85 6.60
C HIS A 73 35.03 5.10 7.39
N ALA A 74 35.05 6.15 8.20
CA ALA A 74 36.16 6.47 9.12
C ALA A 74 36.21 5.58 10.36
N LYS A 75 35.24 4.69 10.58
CA LYS A 75 35.11 3.79 11.74
C LYS A 75 35.12 4.51 13.09
N SER A 76 34.56 5.71 13.14
CA SER A 76 34.34 6.49 14.35
C SER A 76 33.26 5.89 15.25
N LYS A 77 32.40 5.01 14.70
CA LYS A 77 31.21 4.44 15.34
C LYS A 77 30.14 5.48 15.70
N SER A 78 30.21 6.67 15.11
CA SER A 78 29.26 7.76 15.33
C SER A 78 28.97 8.49 14.02
N ILE A 79 27.70 8.87 13.83
CA ILE A 79 27.21 9.55 12.63
C ILE A 79 26.89 11.01 12.95
N SER A 80 27.49 11.95 12.23
CA SER A 80 27.20 13.39 12.43
C SER A 80 25.81 13.78 11.91
N LEU A 81 25.29 14.92 12.37
CA LEU A 81 24.06 15.51 11.82
C LEU A 81 24.14 15.71 10.30
N SER A 82 25.28 16.24 9.81
CA SER A 82 25.47 16.47 8.38
C SER A 82 25.43 15.17 7.58
N ASP A 83 26.11 14.13 8.09
CA ASP A 83 26.09 12.81 7.47
C ASP A 83 24.69 12.21 7.48
N PHE A 84 23.96 12.32 8.60
CA PHE A 84 22.59 11.82 8.66
C PHE A 84 21.66 12.55 7.69
N ILE A 85 21.70 13.87 7.60
CA ILE A 85 20.87 14.62 6.64
C ILE A 85 21.24 14.21 5.21
N ASN A 86 22.52 14.08 4.90
CA ASN A 86 22.95 13.63 3.59
C ASN A 86 22.54 12.18 3.31
N VAL A 87 22.50 11.29 4.31
CA VAL A 87 21.94 9.95 4.15
C VAL A 87 20.44 10.00 3.93
N TYR A 88 19.72 10.82 4.69
CA TYR A 88 18.28 11.01 4.52
C TYR A 88 17.99 11.44 3.07
N LEU A 89 18.68 12.47 2.57
CA LEU A 89 18.57 12.95 1.19
C LEU A 89 18.99 11.90 0.16
N PHE A 90 20.08 11.18 0.43
CA PHE A 90 20.59 10.09 -0.41
C PHE A 90 19.57 8.94 -0.53
N VAL A 91 18.93 8.58 0.58
CA VAL A 91 17.91 7.54 0.66
C VAL A 91 16.61 7.98 -0.01
N THR A 92 16.12 9.18 0.29
CA THR A 92 14.88 9.73 -0.30
C THR A 92 15.03 10.04 -1.79
N GLY A 93 16.25 10.38 -2.23
CA GLY A 93 16.59 10.66 -3.64
C GLY A 93 16.96 9.43 -4.47
N GLY A 94 16.81 8.20 -3.94
CA GLY A 94 17.04 6.95 -4.68
C GLY A 94 18.50 6.53 -4.85
N GLY A 95 19.44 7.09 -4.09
CA GLY A 95 20.88 7.07 -4.38
C GLY A 95 21.63 5.76 -4.28
N MET A 96 20.94 4.65 -4.03
CA MET A 96 21.56 3.34 -3.91
C MET A 96 21.42 2.48 -5.17
N SER A 97 20.65 2.88 -6.19
CA SER A 97 20.41 2.10 -7.42
C SER A 97 21.56 2.12 -8.47
N TYR A 98 22.79 2.48 -8.09
CA TYR A 98 23.89 2.71 -9.04
C TYR A 98 24.68 1.42 -9.38
N PRO A 99 25.16 1.28 -10.63
CA PRO A 99 25.99 0.14 -11.06
C PRO A 99 27.19 -0.07 -10.13
N GLY A 100 27.32 -1.28 -9.58
CA GLY A 100 28.43 -1.67 -8.71
C GLY A 100 28.17 -1.64 -7.20
N THR A 101 26.96 -1.27 -6.76
CA THR A 101 26.66 -1.15 -5.31
C THR A 101 25.75 -2.25 -4.72
N ASN A 102 25.24 -3.19 -5.54
CA ASN A 102 24.45 -4.39 -5.15
C ASN A 102 23.30 -4.16 -4.15
N TYR A 103 22.87 -2.93 -3.95
CA TYR A 103 21.79 -2.55 -3.05
C TYR A 103 20.85 -1.61 -3.80
N SER A 104 19.63 -1.51 -3.34
CA SER A 104 18.51 -0.99 -4.11
C SER A 104 17.68 0.04 -3.34
N GLY A 105 18.19 0.65 -2.28
CA GLY A 105 17.43 1.63 -1.50
C GLY A 105 16.11 1.08 -0.91
N PRO A 106 15.41 1.87 -0.09
CA PRO A 106 14.10 1.47 0.44
C PRO A 106 12.98 1.58 -0.59
N HIS A 107 13.29 2.10 -1.77
CA HIS A 107 12.33 2.21 -2.83
C HIS A 107 12.79 1.59 -4.14
N GLY A 108 14.07 1.43 -4.46
CA GLY A 108 14.56 1.12 -5.81
C GLY A 108 15.08 -0.30 -6.00
N SER A 109 14.19 -1.31 -5.88
CA SER A 109 14.37 -2.77 -5.85
C SER A 109 14.11 -3.38 -4.47
N TYR A 110 12.83 -3.69 -4.24
CA TYR A 110 12.46 -4.84 -3.44
C TYR A 110 13.11 -6.06 -4.09
N THR A 111 14.34 -6.40 -3.69
CA THR A 111 14.80 -7.77 -3.88
C THR A 111 13.84 -8.60 -3.04
N ILE A 112 13.04 -9.43 -3.71
CA ILE A 112 11.99 -10.26 -3.13
C ILE A 112 12.64 -11.27 -2.16
N HIS A 113 12.99 -10.82 -0.96
CA HIS A 113 13.51 -11.65 0.11
C HIS A 113 12.50 -11.70 1.26
N SER A 114 11.55 -12.60 1.09
CA SER A 114 10.91 -13.42 2.14
C SER A 114 9.91 -12.82 3.13
N ALA A 115 9.62 -11.52 3.13
CA ALA A 115 8.35 -11.04 3.68
C ALA A 115 7.32 -11.02 2.55
N LYS A 116 6.38 -11.96 2.55
CA LYS A 116 5.32 -12.03 1.54
C LYS A 116 4.47 -10.75 1.66
N HIS A 117 4.69 -9.77 0.79
CA HIS A 117 3.83 -8.59 0.73
C HIS A 117 2.39 -9.06 0.53
N ARG A 118 1.47 -8.47 1.30
CA ARG A 118 0.05 -8.75 1.12
C ARG A 118 -0.38 -8.15 -0.20
N SER A 119 -1.01 -8.96 -1.04
CA SER A 119 -1.53 -8.51 -2.34
C SER A 119 -2.92 -9.04 -2.59
N LEU A 120 -3.68 -8.30 -3.38
CA LEU A 120 -5.02 -8.66 -3.87
C LEU A 120 -5.09 -8.40 -5.36
N LEU A 121 -5.95 -9.12 -6.07
CA LEU A 121 -6.42 -8.66 -7.37
C LEU A 121 -7.48 -7.58 -7.14
N ALA A 122 -7.37 -6.45 -7.82
CA ALA A 122 -8.22 -5.30 -7.59
C ALA A 122 -8.66 -4.66 -8.90
N ASN A 123 -9.77 -3.93 -8.82
CA ASN A 123 -10.27 -3.06 -9.86
C ASN A 123 -10.37 -1.64 -9.30
N LEU A 124 -10.12 -0.65 -10.15
CA LEU A 124 -10.44 0.75 -9.89
C LEU A 124 -11.43 1.22 -10.94
N ARG A 125 -12.52 1.85 -10.50
CA ARG A 125 -13.50 2.47 -11.39
C ARG A 125 -13.43 3.99 -11.23
N SER A 126 -13.26 4.69 -12.35
CA SER A 126 -13.17 6.14 -12.39
C SER A 126 -14.54 6.81 -12.20
N CYS A 127 -14.53 8.12 -11.94
CA CYS A 127 -15.73 8.97 -11.95
C CYS A 127 -16.50 8.93 -13.28
N HIS A 128 -15.83 8.54 -14.37
CA HIS A 128 -16.44 8.35 -15.69
C HIS A 128 -17.16 7.00 -15.83
N SER A 129 -17.33 6.27 -14.73
CA SER A 129 -17.95 4.93 -14.68
C SER A 129 -17.16 3.85 -15.45
N LYS A 130 -15.91 4.12 -15.82
CA LYS A 130 -15.04 3.22 -16.56
C LYS A 130 -14.01 2.56 -15.64
N TYR A 131 -13.73 1.29 -15.89
CA TYR A 131 -12.69 0.55 -15.17
C TYR A 131 -11.32 0.81 -15.76
N PHE A 132 -10.34 0.82 -14.85
CA PHE A 132 -8.93 0.83 -15.18
C PHE A 132 -8.53 -0.47 -15.88
N CYS A 133 -7.60 -0.38 -16.80
CA CYS A 133 -6.96 -1.50 -17.47
C CYS A 133 -5.51 -1.12 -17.74
N ILE A 134 -4.61 -2.09 -17.53
CA ILE A 134 -3.21 -1.98 -17.91
C ILE A 134 -3.03 -2.82 -19.17
N GLU A 135 -2.87 -2.16 -20.31
CA GLU A 135 -2.73 -2.80 -21.62
C GLU A 135 -1.41 -3.60 -21.71
N PRO A 136 -1.31 -4.58 -22.64
CA PRO A 136 -0.06 -5.29 -22.90
C PRO A 136 1.11 -4.37 -23.28
N SER A 137 0.83 -3.20 -23.86
CA SER A 137 1.83 -2.17 -24.16
C SER A 137 2.42 -1.51 -22.90
N GLY A 138 1.82 -1.74 -21.73
CA GLY A 138 2.09 -1.03 -20.49
C GLY A 138 1.25 0.24 -20.32
N GLN A 139 0.47 0.65 -21.33
CA GLN A 139 -0.38 1.84 -21.19
C GLN A 139 -1.45 1.61 -20.13
N VAL A 140 -1.65 2.60 -19.25
CA VAL A 140 -2.71 2.57 -18.25
C VAL A 140 -3.86 3.45 -18.71
N VAL A 141 -5.05 2.86 -18.81
CA VAL A 141 -6.27 3.52 -19.29
C VAL A 141 -7.44 3.24 -18.35
N ALA A 142 -8.45 4.10 -18.37
CA ALA A 142 -9.71 3.97 -17.65
C ALA A 142 -10.88 4.10 -18.63
N ASN A 143 -11.05 3.11 -19.50
CA ASN A 143 -12.03 3.14 -20.60
C ASN A 143 -12.91 1.88 -20.69
N ARG A 144 -12.79 0.93 -19.77
CA ARG A 144 -13.52 -0.34 -19.81
C ARG A 144 -14.91 -0.23 -19.19
N ASP A 145 -15.91 -0.81 -19.83
CA ASP A 145 -17.30 -0.79 -19.33
C ASP A 145 -17.56 -1.82 -18.23
N ALA A 146 -16.76 -2.88 -18.17
CA ALA A 146 -16.89 -3.95 -17.21
C ALA A 146 -15.51 -4.36 -16.67
N SER A 147 -15.50 -4.87 -15.44
CA SER A 147 -14.32 -5.52 -14.86
C SER A 147 -14.31 -7.00 -15.23
N GLY A 148 -13.38 -7.41 -16.09
CA GLY A 148 -13.05 -8.80 -16.38
C GLY A 148 -11.67 -9.19 -15.82
N ALA A 149 -11.18 -10.36 -16.25
CA ALA A 149 -9.86 -10.84 -15.83
C ALA A 149 -8.69 -9.95 -16.31
N TRP A 150 -8.90 -9.18 -17.39
CA TRP A 150 -7.89 -8.30 -17.98
C TRP A 150 -7.87 -6.89 -17.34
N GLU A 151 -8.94 -6.51 -16.67
CA GLU A 151 -9.06 -5.25 -15.92
C GLU A 151 -8.53 -5.37 -14.48
N ALA A 152 -8.34 -6.61 -14.02
CA ALA A 152 -7.76 -6.90 -12.72
C ALA A 152 -6.26 -6.58 -12.70
N MET A 153 -5.85 -5.75 -11.75
CA MET A 153 -4.44 -5.51 -11.44
C MET A 153 -4.10 -6.11 -10.08
N THR A 154 -2.86 -6.54 -9.89
CA THR A 154 -2.39 -6.94 -8.57
C THR A 154 -2.03 -5.68 -7.79
N LEU A 155 -2.81 -5.36 -6.76
CA LEU A 155 -2.51 -4.33 -5.78
C LEU A 155 -1.65 -4.94 -4.67
N ILE A 156 -0.48 -4.36 -4.41
CA ILE A 156 0.48 -4.85 -3.42
C ILE A 156 0.62 -3.81 -2.31
N HIS A 157 0.36 -4.20 -1.07
CA HIS A 157 0.65 -3.36 0.08
C HIS A 157 2.17 -3.33 0.32
N ILE A 158 2.72 -2.12 0.33
CA ILE A 158 4.16 -1.90 0.48
C ILE A 158 4.49 -1.68 1.96
N SER A 159 4.04 -0.54 2.50
CA SER A 159 4.19 -0.16 3.91
C SER A 159 3.26 1.00 4.21
N GLY A 160 2.77 1.17 5.44
CA GLY A 160 1.92 2.34 5.75
C GLY A 160 0.75 2.48 4.76
N ASN A 161 0.60 3.65 4.17
CA ASN A 161 -0.40 3.93 3.12
C ASN A 161 0.08 3.62 1.70
N ASP A 162 1.29 3.11 1.53
CA ASP A 162 1.90 2.94 0.23
C ASP A 162 1.53 1.61 -0.42
N TYR A 163 1.19 1.70 -1.70
CA TYR A 163 0.78 0.60 -2.54
C TYR A 163 1.50 0.63 -3.88
N ALA A 164 1.60 -0.53 -4.50
CA ALA A 164 2.03 -0.64 -5.89
C ALA A 164 1.01 -1.41 -6.72
N PHE A 165 0.98 -1.10 -8.01
CA PHE A 165 0.10 -1.75 -8.98
C PHE A 165 0.94 -2.55 -9.94
N LYS A 166 0.66 -3.85 -10.05
CA LYS A 166 1.33 -4.76 -10.98
C LYS A 166 0.33 -5.29 -11.99
N SER A 167 0.67 -5.17 -13.27
CA SER A 167 -0.13 -5.65 -14.38
C SER A 167 -0.20 -7.18 -14.39
N ALA A 168 -1.18 -7.72 -15.10
CA ALA A 168 -1.28 -9.16 -15.36
C ALA A 168 -0.05 -9.72 -16.10
N HIS A 169 0.70 -8.87 -16.81
CA HIS A 169 1.95 -9.21 -17.50
C HIS A 169 3.19 -9.12 -16.59
N GLY A 170 2.99 -8.87 -15.30
CA GLY A 170 4.05 -8.87 -14.31
C GLY A 170 4.89 -7.59 -14.26
N LYS A 171 4.45 -6.51 -14.91
CA LYS A 171 5.13 -5.21 -14.89
C LYS A 171 4.49 -4.27 -13.86
N PHE A 172 5.29 -3.46 -13.18
CA PHE A 172 4.83 -2.45 -12.24
C PHE A 172 4.48 -1.15 -12.95
N MET A 173 3.37 -0.55 -12.53
CA MET A 173 2.94 0.80 -12.91
C MET A 173 3.92 1.82 -12.33
N CYS A 174 4.43 2.71 -13.17
CA CYS A 174 5.40 3.75 -12.85
C CYS A 174 4.81 5.13 -13.16
N ALA A 175 5.01 6.08 -12.25
CA ALA A 175 4.74 7.50 -12.49
C ALA A 175 6.03 8.19 -12.93
N GLU A 176 6.07 8.62 -14.19
CA GLU A 176 7.19 9.38 -14.73
C GLU A 176 7.14 10.84 -14.23
N PRO A 177 8.28 11.55 -14.16
CA PRO A 177 8.32 12.97 -13.77
C PRO A 177 7.46 13.89 -14.65
N SER A 178 7.20 13.48 -15.90
CA SER A 178 6.30 14.17 -16.83
C SER A 178 4.82 14.10 -16.43
N GLY A 179 4.48 13.23 -15.47
CA GLY A 179 3.11 12.86 -15.12
C GLY A 179 2.56 11.71 -15.96
N GLU A 180 3.32 11.15 -16.89
CA GLU A 180 2.93 9.92 -17.60
C GLU A 180 2.85 8.73 -16.62
N ILE A 181 1.87 7.86 -16.85
CA ILE A 181 1.73 6.60 -16.12
C ILE A 181 1.88 5.43 -17.09
N ILE A 182 2.87 4.59 -16.84
CA ILE A 182 3.20 3.45 -17.70
C ILE A 182 3.62 2.23 -16.87
N ALA A 183 3.13 1.05 -17.22
CA ALA A 183 3.42 -0.21 -16.54
C ALA A 183 4.44 -1.05 -17.30
N ASN A 184 5.71 -0.69 -17.19
CA ASN A 184 6.82 -1.35 -17.89
C ASN A 184 7.97 -1.76 -16.97
N ARG A 185 7.86 -1.56 -15.65
CA ARG A 185 8.96 -1.79 -14.71
C ARG A 185 9.00 -3.23 -14.22
N ASP A 186 10.19 -3.80 -14.10
CA ASP A 186 10.40 -5.17 -13.61
C ASP A 186 10.53 -5.26 -12.09
N ALA A 187 10.86 -4.14 -11.44
CA ALA A 187 11.06 -4.06 -10.01
C ALA A 187 10.28 -2.88 -9.44
N LEU A 188 9.99 -2.97 -8.15
CA LEU A 188 9.40 -1.90 -7.37
C LEU A 188 10.45 -0.82 -7.09
N GLY A 189 10.13 0.40 -7.52
CA GLY A 189 10.82 1.68 -7.35
C GLY A 189 10.03 2.66 -6.47
N PRO A 190 10.61 3.84 -6.16
CA PRO A 190 9.82 4.93 -5.57
C PRO A 190 8.73 5.36 -6.53
N TRP A 191 9.04 5.40 -7.82
CA TRP A 191 8.10 5.83 -8.87
C TRP A 191 7.00 4.81 -9.15
N GLU A 192 7.20 3.56 -8.72
CA GLU A 192 6.19 2.51 -8.76
C GLU A 192 5.34 2.43 -7.48
N THR A 193 5.63 3.32 -6.53
CA THR A 193 4.95 3.40 -5.24
C THR A 193 3.99 4.59 -5.24
N PHE A 194 2.75 4.33 -4.80
CA PHE A 194 1.67 5.29 -4.73
C PHE A 194 1.07 5.32 -3.33
N SER A 195 1.04 6.51 -2.74
CA SER A 195 0.45 6.71 -1.41
C SER A 195 -1.07 6.80 -1.53
N LEU A 196 -1.77 5.90 -0.85
CA LEU A 196 -3.21 5.91 -0.72
C LEU A 196 -3.67 7.14 0.06
N VAL A 197 -4.67 7.82 -0.48
CA VAL A 197 -5.37 8.94 0.17
C VAL A 197 -6.86 8.62 0.20
N GLN A 198 -7.46 8.69 1.38
CA GLN A 198 -8.89 8.45 1.59
C GLN A 198 -9.71 9.64 1.11
N SER A 199 -10.81 9.38 0.39
CA SER A 199 -11.76 10.40 -0.07
C SER A 199 -13.19 9.92 0.12
N GLY A 200 -13.65 9.92 1.39
CA GLY A 200 -14.96 9.37 1.74
C GLY A 200 -15.00 7.85 1.51
N ASN A 201 -15.91 7.40 0.65
CA ASN A 201 -16.02 5.99 0.24
C ASN A 201 -15.20 5.64 -1.02
N GLN A 202 -14.41 6.59 -1.52
CA GLN A 202 -13.52 6.42 -2.66
C GLN A 202 -12.07 6.55 -2.21
N VAL A 203 -11.17 6.16 -3.11
CA VAL A 203 -9.72 6.23 -2.89
C VAL A 203 -9.08 7.11 -3.96
N ALA A 204 -7.99 7.74 -3.58
CA ALA A 204 -7.09 8.44 -4.49
C ALA A 204 -5.66 7.93 -4.26
N PHE A 205 -4.81 8.09 -5.27
CA PHE A 205 -3.43 7.63 -5.23
C PHE A 205 -2.49 8.78 -5.61
N LYS A 206 -1.56 9.09 -4.72
CA LYS A 206 -0.55 10.12 -4.93
C LYS A 206 0.77 9.47 -5.34
N SER A 207 1.36 9.91 -6.45
CA SER A 207 2.65 9.41 -6.94
C SER A 207 3.81 9.95 -6.10
N ALA A 208 5.00 9.35 -6.30
CA ALA A 208 6.25 9.83 -5.72
C ALA A 208 6.60 11.30 -6.05
N HIS A 209 6.03 11.85 -7.13
CA HIS A 209 6.22 13.25 -7.53
C HIS A 209 5.23 14.21 -6.86
N GLY A 210 4.45 13.70 -5.90
CA GLY A 210 3.47 14.47 -5.16
C GLY A 210 2.21 14.83 -5.96
N LYS A 211 1.99 14.19 -7.11
CA LYS A 211 0.82 14.42 -7.98
C LYS A 211 -0.19 13.28 -7.84
N PHE A 212 -1.47 13.60 -7.93
CA PHE A 212 -2.53 12.61 -7.91
C PHE A 212 -2.70 11.96 -9.27
N LEU A 213 -2.90 10.64 -9.23
CA LEU A 213 -3.41 9.84 -10.35
C LEU A 213 -4.80 10.37 -10.75
N CYS A 214 -5.04 10.52 -12.04
CA CYS A 214 -6.22 11.14 -12.63
C CYS A 214 -6.64 10.33 -13.86
N ALA A 215 -7.94 10.01 -13.94
CA ALA A 215 -8.54 9.45 -15.13
C ALA A 215 -9.17 10.57 -15.98
N GLU A 216 -8.54 10.91 -17.10
CA GLU A 216 -9.04 11.92 -18.03
C GLU A 216 -10.31 11.45 -18.75
N PRO A 217 -11.19 12.36 -19.22
CA PRO A 217 -12.37 12.00 -20.01
C PRO A 217 -12.04 11.20 -21.29
N SER A 218 -10.83 11.34 -21.82
CA SER A 218 -10.33 10.54 -22.96
C SER A 218 -10.11 9.06 -22.61
N GLY A 219 -10.16 8.70 -21.33
CA GLY A 219 -9.80 7.39 -20.82
C GLY A 219 -8.31 7.23 -20.54
N LEU A 220 -7.47 8.24 -20.77
CA LEU A 220 -6.06 8.19 -20.39
C LEU A 220 -5.91 8.34 -18.88
N VAL A 221 -5.01 7.57 -18.26
CA VAL A 221 -4.64 7.72 -16.86
C VAL A 221 -3.27 8.40 -16.77
N ILE A 222 -3.18 9.49 -16.02
CA ILE A 222 -1.94 10.27 -15.81
C ILE A 222 -1.81 10.69 -14.34
N ALA A 223 -0.65 11.16 -13.89
CA ALA A 223 -0.41 11.67 -12.55
C ALA A 223 0.20 13.08 -12.56
N ASN A 224 -0.63 14.11 -12.73
CA ASN A 224 -0.16 15.50 -12.84
C ASN A 224 -0.98 16.50 -11.99
N ARG A 225 -1.91 16.03 -11.16
CA ARG A 225 -2.84 16.89 -10.41
C ARG A 225 -2.33 17.21 -9.02
N ASP A 226 -2.42 18.47 -8.59
CA ASP A 226 -1.94 18.92 -7.28
C ASP A 226 -2.93 18.70 -6.14
N ALA A 227 -4.22 18.61 -6.47
CA ALA A 227 -5.30 18.51 -5.51
C ALA A 227 -6.32 17.44 -5.92
N LEU A 228 -7.09 16.98 -4.94
CA LEU A 228 -8.21 16.07 -5.18
C LEU A 228 -9.38 16.83 -5.80
N GLY A 229 -9.84 16.33 -6.93
CA GLY A 229 -11.11 16.63 -7.54
C GLY A 229 -11.82 15.33 -7.94
N PRO A 230 -12.87 15.40 -8.77
CA PRO A 230 -13.62 14.21 -9.17
C PRO A 230 -12.81 13.20 -9.98
N TRP A 231 -11.82 13.64 -10.76
CA TRP A 231 -11.08 12.76 -11.70
C TRP A 231 -9.96 11.96 -11.01
N GLU A 232 -9.58 12.37 -9.81
CA GLU A 232 -8.55 11.76 -8.98
C GLU A 232 -9.10 10.74 -7.98
N GLN A 233 -10.42 10.54 -7.98
CA GLN A 233 -11.12 9.65 -7.06
C GLN A 233 -11.65 8.41 -7.79
N PHE A 234 -11.45 7.26 -7.15
CA PHE A 234 -11.73 5.95 -7.72
C PHE A 234 -12.53 5.10 -6.74
N GLN A 235 -13.55 4.40 -7.25
CA GLN A 235 -14.20 3.33 -6.52
C GLN A 235 -13.30 2.10 -6.57
N PHE A 236 -12.93 1.57 -5.40
CA PHE A 236 -12.16 0.34 -5.25
C PHE A 236 -13.07 -0.88 -5.17
N SER A 237 -12.68 -1.99 -5.79
CA SER A 237 -13.28 -3.31 -5.56
C SER A 237 -12.26 -4.42 -5.76
N LEU A 238 -12.53 -5.61 -5.20
CA LEU A 238 -11.68 -6.79 -5.34
C LEU A 238 -12.03 -7.53 -6.62
N ALA A 239 -11.07 -7.85 -7.50
CA ALA A 239 -11.37 -8.64 -8.69
C ALA A 239 -11.93 -10.02 -8.34
N PRO A 240 -12.81 -10.61 -9.17
CA PRO A 240 -13.45 -11.88 -8.86
C PRO A 240 -12.46 -13.06 -8.98
N ASN A 241 -12.87 -14.23 -8.52
CA ASN A 241 -12.17 -15.51 -8.66
C ASN A 241 -10.81 -15.59 -7.95
N GLN A 242 -10.55 -14.69 -7.01
CA GLN A 242 -9.44 -14.82 -6.05
C GLN A 242 -9.97 -15.37 -4.72
N SER A 243 -9.14 -16.18 -4.06
CA SER A 243 -9.36 -16.59 -2.67
C SER A 243 -8.64 -15.61 -1.75
N ILE A 244 -9.33 -15.13 -0.71
CA ILE A 244 -8.76 -14.24 0.28
C ILE A 244 -8.97 -14.76 1.70
N SER A 245 -8.05 -14.41 2.60
CA SER A 245 -8.22 -14.55 4.05
C SER A 245 -8.30 -13.18 4.72
N LEU A 246 -9.08 -13.07 5.79
CA LEU A 246 -9.35 -11.80 6.48
C LEU A 246 -8.99 -11.91 7.96
N ARG A 247 -7.97 -11.18 8.40
CA ARG A 247 -7.53 -11.10 9.80
C ARG A 247 -7.99 -9.79 10.41
N HIS A 248 -8.67 -9.86 11.54
CA HIS A 248 -9.11 -8.65 12.26
C HIS A 248 -8.02 -8.09 13.17
N HIS A 249 -8.32 -6.95 13.78
CA HIS A 249 -7.40 -6.17 14.60
C HIS A 249 -6.78 -6.94 15.77
N HIS A 250 -7.51 -7.87 16.40
CA HIS A 250 -6.95 -8.68 17.49
C HIS A 250 -6.14 -9.89 17.00
N GLY A 251 -5.81 -9.94 15.72
CA GLY A 251 -4.83 -10.87 15.17
C GLY A 251 -5.37 -12.26 14.87
N LYS A 252 -6.68 -12.49 14.92
CA LYS A 252 -7.31 -13.76 14.50
C LYS A 252 -8.02 -13.60 13.16
N LEU A 253 -8.26 -14.72 12.48
CA LEU A 253 -8.90 -14.79 11.16
C LEU A 253 -10.40 -15.01 11.31
N LEU A 254 -11.15 -14.41 10.38
CA LEU A 254 -12.54 -14.76 10.13
C LEU A 254 -12.61 -16.17 9.53
N CYS A 255 -13.63 -16.91 9.92
CA CYS A 255 -13.85 -18.31 9.57
C CYS A 255 -15.35 -18.57 9.40
N ALA A 256 -15.71 -19.25 8.32
CA ALA A 256 -17.05 -19.78 8.13
C ALA A 256 -17.08 -21.25 8.61
N GLU A 257 -17.84 -21.53 9.65
CA GLU A 257 -18.00 -22.88 10.18
C GLU A 257 -18.92 -23.74 9.31
N SER A 258 -18.87 -25.05 9.49
CA SER A 258 -19.73 -26.00 8.77
C SER A 258 -21.22 -25.85 9.08
N ASN A 259 -21.56 -25.23 10.22
CA ASN A 259 -22.93 -24.86 10.59
C ASN A 259 -23.35 -23.48 10.02
N HIS A 260 -22.53 -22.89 9.15
CA HIS A 260 -22.74 -21.60 8.49
C HIS A 260 -22.66 -20.36 9.38
N SER A 261 -22.22 -20.52 10.64
CA SER A 261 -21.87 -19.37 11.48
C SER A 261 -20.53 -18.75 11.05
N MET A 262 -20.39 -17.45 11.31
CA MET A 262 -19.11 -16.75 11.15
C MET A 262 -18.48 -16.54 12.52
N VAL A 263 -17.21 -16.90 12.66
CA VAL A 263 -16.41 -16.70 13.88
C VAL A 263 -15.08 -16.04 13.53
N ALA A 264 -14.43 -15.40 14.51
CA ALA A 264 -13.20 -14.64 14.29
C ALA A 264 -12.08 -15.05 15.27
N ASN A 265 -11.80 -16.34 15.39
CA ASN A 265 -10.92 -16.89 16.44
C ASN A 265 -9.75 -17.74 15.93
N ARG A 266 -9.51 -17.80 14.61
CA ARG A 266 -8.53 -18.72 14.01
C ARG A 266 -7.14 -18.09 13.91
N ASP A 267 -6.09 -18.87 14.20
CA ASP A 267 -4.69 -18.38 14.19
C ASP A 267 -4.04 -18.44 12.81
N ALA A 268 -4.34 -19.51 12.06
CA ALA A 268 -3.73 -19.83 10.79
C ALA A 268 -4.78 -19.96 9.69
N VAL A 269 -4.37 -19.64 8.47
CA VAL A 269 -5.22 -19.82 7.29
C VAL A 269 -5.31 -21.30 6.97
N GLY A 270 -6.50 -21.88 7.09
CA GLY A 270 -6.88 -23.16 6.55
C GLY A 270 -7.92 -22.98 5.43
N PRO A 271 -8.64 -24.05 5.07
CA PRO A 271 -9.70 -23.96 4.08
C PRO A 271 -10.88 -23.07 4.51
N TRP A 272 -11.23 -23.02 5.80
CA TRP A 272 -12.47 -22.37 6.26
C TRP A 272 -12.32 -20.87 6.50
N GLU A 273 -11.07 -20.41 6.60
CA GLU A 273 -10.68 -19.00 6.68
C GLU A 273 -10.50 -18.35 5.30
N GLN A 274 -10.76 -19.11 4.24
CA GLN A 274 -10.68 -18.68 2.85
C GLN A 274 -12.04 -18.38 2.26
N PHE A 275 -12.14 -17.22 1.61
CA PHE A 275 -13.34 -16.74 0.95
C PHE A 275 -13.03 -16.44 -0.51
N THR A 276 -13.75 -17.08 -1.43
CA THR A 276 -13.70 -16.76 -2.85
C THR A 276 -14.47 -15.48 -3.09
N VAL A 277 -13.82 -14.48 -3.68
CA VAL A 277 -14.46 -13.22 -4.08
C VAL A 277 -15.32 -13.47 -5.31
N GLU A 278 -16.61 -13.13 -5.20
CA GLU A 278 -17.60 -13.25 -6.26
C GLU A 278 -18.24 -11.91 -6.61
N HIS A 279 -18.76 -11.88 -7.85
CA HIS A 279 -19.73 -10.92 -8.38
C HIS A 279 -19.35 -9.42 -8.34
N HIS A 280 -19.69 -8.71 -9.42
CA HIS A 280 -19.30 -7.32 -9.69
C HIS A 280 -20.46 -6.52 -10.30
N GLY A 281 -21.58 -6.42 -9.58
CA GLY A 281 -22.59 -5.40 -9.88
C GLY A 281 -22.22 -4.09 -9.20
N ALA A 282 -21.94 -3.04 -9.97
CA ALA A 282 -21.68 -1.68 -9.45
C ALA A 282 -20.50 -1.53 -8.46
N GLY A 283 -19.46 -2.37 -8.58
CA GLY A 283 -18.25 -2.28 -7.75
C GLY A 283 -18.41 -2.84 -6.32
N LYS A 284 -19.46 -3.61 -6.06
CA LYS A 284 -19.61 -4.39 -4.83
C LYS A 284 -19.07 -5.81 -4.99
N ASN A 285 -18.69 -6.42 -3.88
CA ASN A 285 -18.17 -7.78 -3.81
C ASN A 285 -19.08 -8.67 -2.96
N ALA A 286 -19.19 -9.94 -3.32
CA ALA A 286 -19.71 -11.01 -2.48
C ALA A 286 -18.57 -11.98 -2.11
N PHE A 287 -18.74 -12.73 -1.03
CA PHE A 287 -17.69 -13.62 -0.51
C PHE A 287 -18.25 -15.02 -0.27
N ARG A 288 -17.82 -16.01 -1.05
CA ARG A 288 -18.22 -17.41 -0.89
C ARG A 288 -17.24 -18.15 0.02
N SER A 289 -17.75 -18.74 1.08
CA SER A 289 -16.99 -19.61 1.99
C SER A 289 -16.60 -20.93 1.34
N ALA A 290 -15.65 -21.65 1.96
CA ALA A 290 -15.29 -23.01 1.55
C ALA A 290 -16.43 -24.04 1.64
N HIS A 291 -17.52 -23.71 2.34
CA HIS A 291 -18.73 -24.52 2.40
C HIS A 291 -19.73 -24.21 1.26
N GLY A 292 -19.31 -23.42 0.26
CA GLY A 292 -20.12 -23.08 -0.90
C GLY A 292 -21.23 -22.06 -0.61
N LYS A 293 -21.28 -21.49 0.60
CA LYS A 293 -22.28 -20.49 1.00
C LYS A 293 -21.70 -19.09 1.04
N LEU A 294 -22.51 -18.10 0.70
CA LEU A 294 -22.16 -16.69 0.67
C LEU A 294 -22.30 -16.05 2.05
N MET A 295 -21.35 -15.17 2.36
CA MET A 295 -21.38 -14.24 3.48
C MET A 295 -22.57 -13.28 3.33
N CYS A 296 -23.30 -13.06 4.42
CA CYS A 296 -24.51 -12.26 4.48
C CYS A 296 -24.50 -11.38 5.73
N ALA A 297 -24.74 -10.08 5.54
CA ALA A 297 -24.99 -9.13 6.63
C ALA A 297 -26.49 -9.04 6.91
N GLU A 298 -26.94 -9.71 7.96
CA GLU A 298 -28.34 -9.70 8.38
C GLU A 298 -28.75 -8.31 8.91
N PRO A 299 -30.01 -7.88 8.74
CA PRO A 299 -30.51 -6.64 9.32
C PRO A 299 -30.36 -6.53 10.85
N SER A 300 -30.23 -7.66 11.54
CA SER A 300 -29.94 -7.72 12.98
C SER A 300 -28.51 -7.28 13.35
N GLY A 301 -27.63 -7.09 12.36
CA GLY A 301 -26.21 -6.83 12.56
C GLY A 301 -25.36 -8.09 12.74
N LEU A 302 -25.92 -9.28 12.47
CA LEU A 302 -25.17 -10.54 12.48
C LEU A 302 -24.50 -10.77 11.12
N LEU A 303 -23.27 -11.29 11.13
CA LEU A 303 -22.62 -11.84 9.94
C LEU A 303 -22.76 -13.37 9.93
N VAL A 304 -23.27 -13.94 8.84
CA VAL A 304 -23.40 -15.41 8.64
C VAL A 304 -22.92 -15.80 7.25
N ALA A 305 -22.67 -17.09 7.01
CA ALA A 305 -22.30 -17.63 5.70
C ALA A 305 -23.23 -18.78 5.28
N ASN A 306 -24.50 -18.49 5.01
CA ASN A 306 -25.54 -19.50 4.77
C ASN A 306 -26.33 -19.32 3.46
N ARG A 307 -25.97 -18.34 2.61
CA ARG A 307 -26.75 -17.99 1.41
C ARG A 307 -26.27 -18.72 0.16
N ASP A 308 -27.19 -19.13 -0.71
CA ASP A 308 -26.87 -19.84 -1.95
C ASP A 308 -26.64 -18.91 -3.14
N ALA A 309 -27.34 -17.78 -3.17
CA ALA A 309 -27.31 -16.81 -4.25
C ALA A 309 -27.01 -15.40 -3.73
N VAL A 310 -26.41 -14.58 -4.60
CA VAL A 310 -26.12 -13.17 -4.29
C VAL A 310 -27.42 -12.38 -4.36
N GLY A 311 -27.82 -11.79 -3.24
CA GLY A 311 -28.86 -10.77 -3.13
C GLY A 311 -28.27 -9.47 -2.56
N PRO A 312 -29.11 -8.55 -2.07
CA PRO A 312 -28.65 -7.27 -1.53
C PRO A 312 -27.75 -7.40 -0.29
N TRP A 313 -28.00 -8.39 0.58
CA TRP A 313 -27.31 -8.51 1.88
C TRP A 313 -25.98 -9.27 1.81
N GLU A 314 -25.75 -9.95 0.69
CA GLU A 314 -24.52 -10.68 0.39
C GLU A 314 -23.51 -9.80 -0.37
N GLN A 315 -23.88 -8.56 -0.68
CA GLN A 315 -23.06 -7.59 -1.36
C GLN A 315 -22.45 -6.59 -0.38
N PHE A 316 -21.14 -6.39 -0.50
CA PHE A 316 -20.37 -5.49 0.33
C PHE A 316 -19.62 -4.48 -0.55
N SER A 317 -19.63 -3.21 -0.15
CA SER A 317 -18.67 -2.25 -0.69
C SER A 317 -17.36 -2.43 0.06
N VAL A 318 -16.27 -2.60 -0.67
CA VAL A 318 -14.94 -2.79 -0.09
C VAL A 318 -14.20 -1.46 -0.07
N GLU A 319 -13.79 -1.02 1.11
CA GLU A 319 -12.99 0.20 1.27
C GLU A 319 -11.54 -0.19 1.54
N LEU A 320 -10.63 0.23 0.66
CA LEU A 320 -9.19 0.01 0.84
C LEU A 320 -8.64 1.02 1.84
N HIS A 321 -7.85 0.55 2.81
CA HIS A 321 -7.18 1.37 3.81
C HIS A 321 -5.67 1.20 3.79
N GLY A 322 -4.96 2.07 4.53
CA GLY A 322 -3.54 1.85 4.80
C GLY A 322 -3.28 0.55 5.56
N ASN A 323 -2.00 0.22 5.68
CA ASN A 323 -1.50 -0.95 6.40
C ASN A 323 -2.05 -2.28 5.87
N GLY A 324 -2.30 -2.38 4.56
CA GLY A 324 -2.75 -3.62 3.91
C GLY A 324 -4.06 -4.12 4.48
N ALA A 325 -4.99 -3.18 4.71
CA ALA A 325 -6.29 -3.46 5.29
C ALA A 325 -7.42 -3.03 4.36
N ILE A 326 -8.55 -3.71 4.51
CA ILE A 326 -9.83 -3.34 3.89
C ILE A 326 -10.92 -3.27 4.97
N ALA A 327 -11.98 -2.52 4.70
CA ALA A 327 -13.22 -2.56 5.46
C ALA A 327 -14.35 -3.06 4.56
N LEU A 328 -15.29 -3.83 5.14
CA LEU A 328 -16.44 -4.38 4.43
C LEU A 328 -17.70 -3.66 4.88
N LYS A 329 -18.28 -2.84 3.99
CA LYS A 329 -19.52 -2.11 4.24
C LYS A 329 -20.71 -2.85 3.66
N SER A 330 -21.69 -3.16 4.50
CA SER A 330 -22.94 -3.81 4.10
C SER A 330 -23.92 -2.86 3.41
N GLU A 331 -24.99 -3.42 2.85
CA GLU A 331 -26.13 -2.67 2.30
C GLU A 331 -26.86 -1.80 3.34
N HIS A 332 -26.72 -2.13 4.63
CA HIS A 332 -27.30 -1.35 5.74
C HIS A 332 -26.46 -0.11 6.10
N ASN A 333 -25.44 0.22 5.30
CA ASN A 333 -24.46 1.28 5.57
C ASN A 333 -23.66 1.09 6.86
N THR A 334 -23.48 -0.16 7.28
CA THR A 334 -22.69 -0.53 8.46
C THR A 334 -21.52 -1.43 8.10
N TYR A 335 -20.44 -1.34 8.87
CA TYR A 335 -19.21 -2.09 8.65
C TYR A 335 -19.13 -3.35 9.49
N VAL A 336 -18.50 -4.39 8.93
CA VAL A 336 -18.08 -5.58 9.66
C VAL A 336 -17.02 -5.18 10.69
N CYS A 337 -17.25 -5.57 11.94
CA CYS A 337 -16.43 -5.29 13.11
C CYS A 337 -16.26 -6.59 13.90
N VAL A 338 -15.08 -6.77 14.50
CA VAL A 338 -14.85 -7.86 15.46
C VAL A 338 -14.62 -7.25 16.84
N GLU A 339 -15.48 -7.62 17.78
CA GLU A 339 -15.39 -7.16 19.17
C GLU A 339 -14.24 -7.88 19.90
N PRO A 340 -13.76 -7.34 21.05
CA PRO A 340 -12.74 -8.00 21.87
C PRO A 340 -13.14 -9.39 22.37
N SER A 341 -14.44 -9.69 22.46
CA SER A 341 -14.97 -11.03 22.76
C SER A 341 -14.72 -12.04 21.64
N GLY A 342 -14.42 -11.58 20.43
CA GLY A 342 -14.34 -12.38 19.21
C GLY A 342 -15.66 -12.43 18.43
N ASP A 343 -16.70 -11.75 18.91
CA ASP A 343 -17.99 -11.67 18.22
C ASP A 343 -17.87 -10.80 16.97
N ILE A 344 -18.46 -11.26 15.87
CA ILE A 344 -18.54 -10.49 14.63
C ILE A 344 -19.89 -9.77 14.58
N VAL A 345 -19.85 -8.44 14.43
CA VAL A 345 -21.03 -7.59 14.31
C VAL A 345 -20.93 -6.70 13.07
N VAL A 346 -22.07 -6.33 12.50
CA VAL A 346 -22.19 -5.49 11.30
C VAL A 346 -23.08 -4.28 11.61
N ASN A 347 -22.62 -3.42 12.53
CA ASN A 347 -23.45 -2.34 13.09
C ASN A 347 -22.73 -0.99 13.21
N ARG A 348 -21.47 -0.89 12.77
CA ARG A 348 -20.66 0.32 12.91
C ARG A 348 -20.91 1.26 11.75
N SER A 349 -21.13 2.55 12.00
CA SER A 349 -21.41 3.54 10.94
C SER A 349 -20.15 4.16 10.33
N ALA A 350 -18.97 3.88 10.88
CA ALA A 350 -17.68 4.40 10.42
C ALA A 350 -16.57 3.37 10.65
N VAL A 351 -15.50 3.49 9.88
CA VAL A 351 -14.31 2.63 9.99
C VAL A 351 -13.35 3.19 11.05
N GLY A 352 -13.17 2.44 12.13
CA GLY A 352 -12.11 2.60 13.12
C GLY A 352 -11.04 1.52 12.98
N GLU A 353 -10.40 1.16 14.09
CA GLU A 353 -9.37 0.12 14.11
C GLU A 353 -9.96 -1.29 13.96
N TRP A 354 -11.15 -1.54 14.51
CA TRP A 354 -11.73 -2.89 14.62
C TRP A 354 -12.50 -3.32 13.37
N GLU A 355 -12.84 -2.36 12.51
CA GLU A 355 -13.48 -2.60 11.21
C GLU A 355 -12.45 -2.85 10.09
N ARG A 356 -11.15 -2.71 10.39
CA ARG A 356 -10.06 -2.93 9.44
C ARG A 356 -9.60 -4.38 9.47
N LEU A 357 -9.79 -5.06 8.35
CA LEU A 357 -9.40 -6.44 8.12
C LEU A 357 -8.15 -6.49 7.24
N SER A 358 -7.06 -7.04 7.77
CA SER A 358 -5.86 -7.34 6.99
C SER A 358 -6.10 -8.54 6.08
N PHE A 359 -5.59 -8.51 4.85
CA PHE A 359 -5.82 -9.55 3.85
C PHE A 359 -4.60 -10.43 3.57
N ASN A 360 -4.82 -11.70 3.18
CA ASN A 360 -3.84 -12.62 2.58
C ASN A 360 -2.52 -12.78 3.38
N LEU A 361 -2.66 -13.13 4.65
CA LEU A 361 -1.56 -13.35 5.61
C LEU A 361 -1.07 -14.80 5.64
#